data_AF-A0A822BLK0-F1
#
_entry.id   AF-A0A822BLK0-F1
#
_cell.length_a   1.000
_cell.length_b   1.000
_cell.length_c   1.000
_cell.angle_alpha   90.00
_cell.angle_beta   90.00
_cell.angle_gamma   90.00
#
_symmetry.space_group_name_H-M   'P 1'
#
loop_
_entity.id
_entity.type
_entity.pdbx_description
1 polymer ?
#
loop_
_entity_poly.entity_id
_entity_poly.type
_entity_poly.pdbx_seq_one_letter_code
_entity_poly.pdbx_strand_id
1 'polypeptide(L)'
;NAVLHLQEPELIYDFEWYPYMDSTQSDTCFIFSSCRDNPVHLFDAYTGQVRASYKAFNHLEELVAAHSLAFELQSCRLYCGYDRIIRAFDIQRPGLCIGQWNTFGNIFD
;
A
#
# COMPACT_ATOMS: atom_id res chain seq x y z
N ASN A 1 27.51 2.39 -0.27
CA ASN A 1 26.51 1.41 0.18
C ASN A 1 25.29 2.13 0.69
N ALA A 2 24.10 1.72 0.23
CA ALA A 2 22.86 2.17 0.83
C ALA A 2 22.73 1.57 2.25
N VAL A 3 22.03 2.27 3.13
CA VAL A 3 21.83 1.85 4.54
C VAL A 3 20.54 1.03 4.69
N LEU A 4 19.52 1.31 3.89
CA LEU A 4 18.25 0.58 3.83
C LEU A 4 18.14 -0.15 2.49
N HIS A 5 17.76 -1.41 2.55
CA HIS A 5 17.46 -2.25 1.39
C HIS A 5 16.04 -2.81 1.54
N LEU A 6 15.14 -2.42 0.63
CA LEU A 6 13.79 -2.96 0.52
C LEU A 6 13.74 -3.86 -0.71
N GLN A 7 13.28 -5.09 -0.54
CA GLN A 7 13.27 -6.07 -1.63
C GLN A 7 11.83 -6.44 -1.98
N GLU A 8 11.44 -6.03 -3.18
CA GLU A 8 10.26 -6.53 -3.87
C GLU A 8 10.69 -7.54 -4.95
N PRO A 9 9.83 -8.50 -5.33
CA PRO A 9 10.19 -9.54 -6.28
C PRO A 9 10.13 -9.07 -7.74
N GLU A 10 9.44 -7.98 -8.02
CA GLU A 10 9.12 -7.51 -9.37
C GLU A 10 9.19 -5.97 -9.46
N LEU A 11 8.74 -5.40 -10.58
CA LEU A 11 8.72 -3.95 -10.81
C LEU A 11 7.88 -3.22 -9.74
N ILE A 12 8.53 -2.32 -9.01
CA ILE A 12 7.88 -1.40 -8.08
C ILE A 12 7.17 -0.30 -8.88
N TYR A 13 5.89 -0.07 -8.57
CA TYR A 13 5.10 1.00 -9.18
C TYR A 13 5.17 2.28 -8.35
N ASP A 14 5.03 2.17 -7.03
CA ASP A 14 5.01 3.32 -6.12
C ASP A 14 5.47 2.93 -4.71
N PHE A 15 5.84 3.92 -3.90
CA PHE A 15 6.14 3.76 -2.48
C PHE A 15 5.70 4.99 -1.69
N GLU A 16 5.30 4.79 -0.44
CA GLU A 16 4.79 5.86 0.42
C GLU A 16 5.28 5.68 1.85
N TRP A 17 5.95 6.70 2.39
CA TRP A 17 6.38 6.71 3.79
C TRP A 17 5.19 6.98 4.71
N TYR A 18 5.27 6.50 5.96
CA TYR A 18 4.39 7.03 6.97
C TYR A 18 4.57 8.57 7.09
N PRO A 19 3.51 9.39 6.95
CA PRO A 19 3.66 10.85 6.88
C PRO A 19 4.27 11.49 8.14
N TYR A 20 4.17 10.80 9.27
CA TYR A 20 4.74 11.24 10.55
C TYR A 20 5.98 10.42 10.95
N MET A 21 6.71 9.88 9.98
CA MET A 21 7.96 9.17 10.24
C MET A 21 8.94 10.06 11.00
N ASP A 22 9.44 9.53 12.12
CA ASP A 22 10.50 10.10 12.93
C ASP A 22 11.50 9.00 13.28
N SER A 23 12.75 9.15 12.84
CA SER A 23 13.83 8.19 13.07
C SER A 23 14.21 7.99 14.54
N THR A 24 13.69 8.81 15.45
CA THR A 24 13.82 8.63 16.90
C THR A 24 12.71 7.76 17.49
N GLN A 25 11.60 7.56 16.75
CA GLN A 25 10.44 6.78 17.15
C GLN A 25 10.29 5.57 16.21
N SER A 26 10.84 4.42 16.62
CA SER A 26 10.97 3.24 15.74
C SER A 26 9.65 2.78 15.13
N ASP A 27 8.55 2.91 15.87
CA ASP A 27 7.23 2.45 15.45
C ASP A 27 6.65 3.28 14.29
N THR A 28 7.19 4.46 14.02
CA THR A 28 6.81 5.34 12.90
C THR A 28 7.66 5.13 11.64
N CYS A 29 8.74 4.35 11.76
CA CYS A 29 9.70 4.11 10.69
C CYS A 29 9.27 2.93 9.82
N PHE A 30 8.26 3.18 9.01
CA PHE A 30 7.76 2.21 8.05
C PHE A 30 7.38 2.87 6.74
N ILE A 31 7.42 2.06 5.68
CA ILE A 31 7.19 2.49 4.30
C ILE A 31 6.38 1.43 3.59
N PHE A 32 5.46 1.85 2.73
CA PHE A 32 4.71 0.98 1.86
C PHE A 32 5.32 0.94 0.47
N SER A 33 5.19 -0.19 -0.22
CA SER A 33 5.46 -0.28 -1.66
C SER A 33 4.39 -1.07 -2.37
N SER A 34 4.15 -0.69 -3.62
CA SER A 34 3.34 -1.47 -4.55
C SER A 34 4.23 -2.05 -5.63
N CYS A 35 3.99 -3.32 -5.96
CA CYS A 35 4.80 -4.08 -6.89
C CYS A 35 3.91 -4.86 -7.85
N ARG A 36 4.33 -5.01 -9.11
CA ARG A 36 3.64 -5.83 -10.12
C ARG A 36 3.30 -7.21 -9.55
N ASP A 37 2.06 -7.66 -9.79
CA ASP A 37 1.53 -8.98 -9.42
C ASP A 37 1.73 -9.37 -7.95
N ASN A 38 1.91 -8.38 -7.08
CA ASN A 38 2.17 -8.55 -5.66
C ASN A 38 1.24 -7.66 -4.83
N PRO A 39 1.00 -8.00 -3.54
CA PRO A 39 0.20 -7.16 -2.68
C PRO A 39 1.00 -5.89 -2.35
N VAL A 40 0.33 -4.90 -1.79
CA VAL A 40 1.05 -3.77 -1.19
C VAL A 40 1.75 -4.27 0.07
N HIS A 41 3.05 -4.07 0.17
CA HIS A 41 3.83 -4.47 1.33
C HIS A 41 4.09 -3.28 2.25
N LEU A 42 4.06 -3.54 3.56
CA LEU A 42 4.55 -2.64 4.59
C LEU A 42 5.91 -3.13 5.06
N PHE A 43 6.92 -2.30 4.95
CA PHE A 43 8.28 -2.59 5.35
C PHE A 43 8.64 -1.90 6.66
N ASP A 44 9.40 -2.59 7.50
CA ASP A 44 10.18 -1.99 8.56
C ASP A 44 11.39 -1.26 7.97
N ALA A 45 11.52 0.05 8.22
CA ALA A 45 12.55 0.87 7.58
C ALA A 45 13.95 0.75 8.22
N TYR A 46 14.11 0.01 9.32
CA TYR A 46 15.43 -0.30 9.89
C TYR A 46 15.98 -1.64 9.41
N THR A 47 15.09 -2.62 9.26
CA THR A 47 15.47 -4.01 8.95
C THR A 47 15.24 -4.37 7.48
N GLY A 48 14.44 -3.58 6.75
CA GLY A 48 14.02 -3.87 5.39
C GLY A 48 13.11 -5.09 5.27
N GLN A 49 12.59 -5.60 6.38
CA GLN A 49 11.71 -6.77 6.42
C GLN A 49 10.26 -6.38 6.18
N VAL A 50 9.51 -7.23 5.48
CA VAL A 50 8.06 -7.08 5.32
C VAL A 50 7.37 -7.36 6.67
N ARG A 51 6.62 -6.37 7.17
CA ARG A 51 5.78 -6.46 8.38
C ARG A 51 4.36 -6.93 8.08
N ALA A 52 3.82 -6.52 6.94
CA ALA A 52 2.43 -6.82 6.56
C ALA A 52 2.22 -6.74 5.04
N SER A 53 1.13 -7.36 4.57
CA SER A 53 0.69 -7.31 3.17
C SER A 53 -0.79 -6.91 3.08
N TYR A 54 -1.12 -6.07 2.11
CA TYR A 54 -2.47 -5.58 1.83
C TYR A 54 -2.88 -6.02 0.44
N LYS A 55 -3.92 -6.86 0.39
CA LYS A 55 -4.28 -7.65 -0.78
C LYS A 55 -5.54 -7.10 -1.43
N ALA A 56 -5.49 -7.03 -2.74
CA ALA A 56 -6.59 -6.62 -3.60
C ALA A 56 -6.79 -7.70 -4.65
N PHE A 57 -8.02 -8.16 -4.82
CA PHE A 57 -8.36 -9.16 -5.84
C PHE A 57 -9.28 -8.57 -6.91
N ASN A 58 -9.19 -9.08 -8.14
CA ASN A 58 -10.17 -8.85 -9.18
C ASN A 58 -11.37 -9.80 -9.03
N HIS A 59 -12.29 -9.77 -9.99
CA HIS A 59 -13.50 -10.61 -10.01
C HIS A 59 -13.22 -12.10 -10.31
N LEU A 60 -11.99 -12.43 -10.70
CA LEU A 60 -11.51 -13.80 -10.93
C LEU A 60 -10.68 -14.32 -9.75
N GLU A 61 -10.71 -13.63 -8.61
CA GLU A 61 -9.92 -13.94 -7.41
C GLU A 61 -8.39 -13.86 -7.63
N GLU A 62 -7.95 -13.17 -8.69
CA GLU A 62 -6.54 -12.96 -8.96
C GLU A 62 -6.06 -11.68 -8.26
N LEU A 63 -4.84 -11.72 -7.73
CA LEU A 63 -4.23 -10.58 -7.07
C LEU A 63 -3.98 -9.46 -8.10
N VAL A 64 -4.36 -8.24 -7.75
CA VAL A 64 -4.06 -7.05 -8.55
C VAL A 64 -3.14 -6.13 -7.78
N ALA A 65 -2.19 -5.54 -8.49
CA ALA A 65 -1.22 -4.61 -7.96
C ALA A 65 -1.76 -3.17 -7.96
N ALA A 66 -1.46 -2.41 -6.91
CA ALA A 66 -1.77 -0.99 -6.85
C ALA A 66 -0.79 -0.21 -7.74
N HIS A 67 -1.28 0.71 -8.57
CA HIS A 67 -0.46 1.59 -9.41
C HIS A 67 0.06 2.82 -8.66
N SER A 68 -0.60 3.22 -7.58
CA SER A 68 -0.23 4.39 -6.77
C SER A 68 -0.69 4.21 -5.33
N LEU A 69 0.00 4.86 -4.40
CA LEU A 69 -0.23 4.84 -2.97
C LEU A 69 -0.38 6.28 -2.45
N ALA A 70 -1.25 6.48 -1.46
CA ALA A 70 -1.39 7.76 -0.76
C ALA A 70 -1.83 7.54 0.68
N PHE A 71 -1.09 8.08 1.64
CA PHE A 71 -1.43 7.91 3.05
C PHE A 71 -2.38 9.01 3.56
N GLU A 72 -3.39 8.62 4.33
CA GLU A 72 -4.29 9.56 4.98
C GLU A 72 -3.75 10.01 6.34
N LEU A 73 -3.67 11.32 6.55
CA LEU A 73 -3.06 11.92 7.74
C LEU A 73 -3.80 11.68 9.07
N GLN A 74 -5.10 11.31 9.06
CA GLN A 74 -5.90 11.29 10.28
C GLN A 74 -6.31 9.89 10.74
N SER A 75 -6.69 9.00 9.82
CA SER A 75 -7.35 7.74 10.19
C SER A 75 -6.52 6.46 9.99
N CYS A 76 -5.19 6.59 9.84
CA CYS A 76 -4.28 5.45 9.62
C CYS A 76 -4.72 4.59 8.42
N ARG A 77 -5.10 5.25 7.33
CA ARG A 77 -5.52 4.58 6.10
C ARG A 77 -4.53 4.80 4.98
N LEU A 78 -4.32 3.75 4.21
CA LEU A 78 -3.61 3.80 2.95
C LEU A 78 -4.63 3.71 1.81
N TYR A 79 -4.63 4.70 0.93
CA TYR A 79 -5.39 4.67 -0.31
C TYR A 79 -4.49 4.16 -1.43
N CYS A 80 -5.01 3.21 -2.19
CA CYS A 80 -4.31 2.54 -3.27
C CYS A 80 -5.11 2.70 -4.57
N GLY A 81 -4.49 3.25 -5.61
CA GLY A 81 -5.09 3.36 -6.94
C GLY A 81 -4.89 2.10 -7.77
N TYR A 82 -5.94 1.58 -8.39
CA TYR A 82 -5.94 0.43 -9.30
C TYR A 82 -6.56 0.82 -10.65
N ASP A 83 -6.68 -0.12 -11.59
CA ASP A 83 -7.46 0.09 -12.81
C ASP A 83 -8.90 0.45 -12.47
N ARG A 84 -9.29 1.71 -12.76
CA ARG A 84 -10.64 2.26 -12.61
C ARG A 84 -11.25 2.22 -11.20
N ILE A 85 -10.46 1.97 -10.15
CA ILE A 85 -10.95 1.90 -8.77
C ILE A 85 -9.88 2.36 -7.77
N ILE A 86 -10.29 3.08 -6.73
CA ILE A 86 -9.48 3.37 -5.54
C ILE A 86 -9.93 2.43 -4.42
N ARG A 87 -9.00 1.84 -3.68
CA ARG A 87 -9.30 1.02 -2.50
C ARG A 87 -8.57 1.58 -1.28
N ALA A 88 -9.24 1.56 -0.12
CA ALA A 88 -8.66 1.98 1.15
C ALA A 88 -8.35 0.76 2.02
N PHE A 89 -7.22 0.82 2.73
CA PHE A 89 -6.77 -0.17 3.68
C PHE A 89 -6.56 0.47 5.05
N ASP A 90 -6.99 -0.22 6.11
CA ASP A 90 -6.61 0.12 7.48
C ASP A 90 -5.24 -0.49 7.77
N ILE A 91 -4.23 0.36 8.04
CA ILE A 91 -2.87 -0.14 8.23
C ILE A 91 -2.74 -1.00 9.49
N GLN A 92 -3.65 -0.86 10.46
CA GLN A 92 -3.67 -1.66 11.68
C GLN A 92 -4.32 -3.03 11.47
N ARG A 93 -4.98 -3.25 10.33
CA ARG A 93 -5.68 -4.50 9.98
C ARG A 93 -5.19 -5.02 8.62
N PRO A 94 -4.00 -5.63 8.56
CA PRO A 94 -3.48 -6.21 7.33
C PRO A 94 -4.46 -7.17 6.66
N GLY A 95 -4.44 -7.22 5.33
CA GLY A 95 -5.33 -8.07 4.55
C GLY A 95 -6.14 -7.29 3.52
N LEU A 96 -7.47 -7.43 3.57
CA LEU A 96 -8.38 -6.91 2.54
C LEU A 96 -8.72 -5.43 2.74
N CYS A 97 -9.12 -4.77 1.66
CA CYS A 97 -9.54 -3.37 1.70
C CYS A 97 -10.82 -3.19 2.52
N ILE A 98 -10.93 -2.05 3.19
CA ILE A 98 -12.09 -1.66 4.01
C ILE A 98 -13.10 -0.77 3.26
N GLY A 99 -12.73 -0.31 2.07
CA GLY A 99 -13.57 0.53 1.22
C GLY A 99 -13.04 0.60 -0.20
N GLN A 100 -13.93 0.85 -1.16
CA GLN A 100 -13.56 0.98 -2.57
C GLN A 100 -14.50 1.95 -3.30
N TRP A 101 -13.95 2.69 -4.26
CA TRP A 101 -14.64 3.71 -5.05
C TRP A 101 -14.22 3.60 -6.51
N ASN A 102 -15.18 3.40 -7.41
CA ASN A 102 -14.88 3.39 -8.84
C ASN A 102 -14.47 4.81 -9.27
N THR A 103 -13.38 4.93 -10.03
CA THR A 103 -12.96 6.21 -10.63
C THR A 103 -13.64 6.47 -11.97
N PHE A 104 -14.36 5.47 -12.49
CA PHE A 104 -15.24 5.60 -13.64
C PHE A 104 -16.60 4.94 -13.35
N GLY A 105 -17.66 5.72 -13.51
CA GLY A 105 -19.06 5.33 -13.45
C GLY A 105 -19.89 6.50 -13.97
N ASN A 106 -20.82 6.23 -14.89
CA ASN A 106 -21.60 7.25 -15.59
C ASN A 106 -22.33 8.15 -14.60
N ILE A 107 -22.49 9.43 -14.93
CA ILE A 107 -23.37 10.40 -14.23
C ILE A 107 -24.87 9.96 -14.26
N PHE A 108 -25.18 8.76 -14.75
CA PHE A 108 -26.54 8.28 -15.02
C PHE A 108 -26.74 6.78 -14.71
N ASP A 109 -26.43 6.34 -13.48
CA ASP A 109 -27.04 5.14 -12.89
C ASP A 109 -27.77 5.53 -11.59
#